data_AF-A0A7X7AEL3-F1
#
_entry.id   AF-A0A7X7AEL3-F1
#
_cell.length_a   1.000
_cell.length_b   1.000
_cell.length_c   1.000
_cell.angle_alpha   90.00
_cell.angle_beta   90.00
_cell.angle_gamma   90.00
#
_symmetry.space_group_name_H-M   'P 1'
#
loop_
_entity.id
_entity.type
_entity.pdbx_description
1 polymer ?
#
loop_
_entity_poly.entity_id
_entity_poly.type
_entity_poly.pdbx_seq_one_letter_code
_entity_poly.pdbx_strand_id
1 'polypeptide(L)'
;VEQTGRRAVLIASGDLSHRLTPTAPAGYRPEGEVFDRQICELTAKADVLGLLNLPPGLAEQAGECGLRSLIMAWGAADGRQVNPEVYSYEGPFGVGYMIANLGVGPADPSRQLLEQLRERRAKAIQERRQQESPLVKLARASLEAYVRHGKKLELGPELKLEELQQPAGVFVSIKKDGQLRGCIGTISPVYPTLAQEIIENAISAGIRDPRFSPVEESELDDLVYSVDVLGVPELVTGLDELDPSRYGVIVSRGSRRGLLLPDLEGIDTAEQQVAIARQKAGIGPEEPVILERFEVKRFT
;
A
#
# COMPACT_ATOMS: atom_id res chain seq x y z
N VAL A 1 31.21 -13.73 3.07
CA VAL A 1 32.56 -13.10 3.08
C VAL A 1 33.40 -13.63 4.23
N GLU A 2 32.91 -13.59 5.47
CA GLU A 2 33.69 -14.03 6.64
C GLU A 2 34.11 -15.51 6.58
N GLN A 3 33.20 -16.40 6.18
CA GLN A 3 33.50 -17.83 6.02
C GLN A 3 34.54 -18.13 4.95
N THR A 4 34.80 -17.21 4.00
CA THR A 4 35.73 -17.46 2.89
C THR A 4 37.14 -16.95 3.17
N GLY A 5 37.35 -16.17 4.23
CA GLY A 5 38.65 -15.56 4.57
C GLY A 5 39.17 -14.56 3.52
N ARG A 6 38.34 -14.16 2.55
CA ARG A 6 38.73 -13.24 1.47
C ARG A 6 38.33 -11.81 1.79
N ARG A 7 39.13 -10.85 1.31
CA ARG A 7 38.73 -9.44 1.22
C ARG A 7 37.71 -9.30 0.09
N ALA A 8 36.59 -8.64 0.37
CA ALA A 8 35.55 -8.35 -0.60
C ALA A 8 35.24 -6.86 -0.60
N VAL A 9 34.85 -6.34 -1.76
CA VAL A 9 34.31 -4.98 -1.91
C VAL A 9 32.89 -5.13 -2.43
N LEU A 10 31.95 -4.42 -1.82
CA LEU A 10 30.61 -4.26 -2.35
C LEU A 10 30.54 -2.90 -3.05
N ILE A 11 30.09 -2.91 -4.31
CA ILE A 11 29.86 -1.68 -5.08
C ILE A 11 28.36 -1.61 -5.34
N ALA A 12 27.73 -0.55 -4.84
CA ALA A 12 26.39 -0.17 -5.24
C ALA A 12 26.49 0.92 -6.30
N SER A 13 25.78 0.72 -7.40
CA SER A 13 25.82 1.61 -8.56
C SER A 13 24.39 1.95 -8.99
N GLY A 14 24.23 3.17 -9.44
CA GLY A 14 22.99 3.72 -9.97
C GLY A 14 23.06 5.24 -9.97
N ASP A 15 22.22 5.84 -10.77
CA ASP A 15 22.15 7.30 -10.91
C ASP A 15 21.17 7.84 -9.86
N LEU A 16 21.42 9.08 -9.40
CA LEU A 16 20.45 9.79 -8.58
C LEU A 16 19.35 10.36 -9.47
N SER A 17 18.99 11.63 -9.35
CA SER A 17 17.95 12.25 -10.17
C SER A 17 18.30 12.24 -11.65
N HIS A 18 17.34 11.88 -12.50
CA HIS A 18 17.44 12.01 -13.96
C HIS A 18 16.81 13.32 -14.48
N ARG A 19 16.58 14.28 -13.57
CA ARG A 19 15.69 15.42 -13.78
C ARG A 19 16.23 16.77 -13.31
N LEU A 20 17.56 16.90 -13.17
CA LEU A 20 18.20 18.09 -12.59
C LEU A 20 18.13 19.34 -13.47
N THR A 21 18.03 19.19 -14.78
CA THR A 21 18.05 20.33 -15.72
C THR A 21 17.01 20.19 -16.83
N PRO A 22 16.67 21.27 -17.57
CA PRO A 22 15.78 21.20 -18.74
C PRO A 22 16.23 20.23 -19.83
N THR A 23 17.53 19.96 -19.91
CA THR A 23 18.12 19.02 -20.88
C THR A 23 18.24 17.61 -20.35
N ALA A 24 17.78 17.35 -19.12
CA ALA A 24 17.88 16.04 -18.49
C ALA A 24 17.02 15.01 -19.25
N PRO A 25 17.45 13.74 -19.30
CA PRO A 25 16.82 12.71 -20.13
C PRO A 25 15.36 12.42 -19.73
N ALA A 26 14.99 12.63 -18.46
CA ALA A 26 13.63 12.42 -17.97
C ALA A 26 12.85 13.73 -17.77
N GLY A 27 13.31 14.83 -18.39
CA GLY A 27 12.74 16.17 -18.26
C GLY A 27 13.09 16.84 -16.94
N TYR A 28 12.92 18.17 -16.85
CA TYR A 28 13.23 18.90 -15.61
C TYR A 28 12.12 18.79 -14.58
N ARG A 29 12.51 18.51 -13.33
CA ARG A 29 11.67 18.51 -12.14
C ARG A 29 12.47 19.07 -10.96
N PRO A 30 12.00 20.12 -10.26
CA PRO A 30 12.73 20.68 -9.12
C PRO A 30 12.95 19.65 -7.99
N GLU A 31 12.08 18.65 -7.89
CA GLU A 31 12.21 17.57 -6.91
C GLU A 31 13.46 16.71 -7.13
N GLY A 32 14.02 16.73 -8.34
CA GLY A 32 15.28 16.07 -8.64
C GLY A 32 16.45 16.60 -7.79
N GLU A 33 16.59 17.91 -7.67
CA GLU A 33 17.65 18.53 -6.85
C GLU A 33 17.42 18.26 -5.35
N VAL A 34 16.15 18.29 -4.92
CA VAL A 34 15.78 17.99 -3.52
C VAL A 34 16.15 16.56 -3.15
N PHE A 35 15.84 15.60 -4.02
CA PHE A 35 16.18 14.19 -3.83
C PHE A 35 17.70 14.02 -3.72
N ASP A 36 18.47 14.51 -4.68
CA ASP A 36 19.93 14.34 -4.70
C ASP A 36 20.61 14.92 -3.46
N ARG A 37 20.21 16.14 -3.08
CA ARG A 37 20.71 16.78 -1.86
C ARG A 37 20.41 15.94 -0.62
N GLN A 38 19.18 15.43 -0.48
CA GLN A 38 18.82 14.58 0.65
C GLN A 38 19.64 13.28 0.68
N ILE A 39 19.84 12.61 -0.47
CA ILE A 39 20.67 11.41 -0.54
C ILE A 39 22.10 11.68 -0.07
N CYS A 40 22.72 12.76 -0.56
CA CYS A 40 24.07 13.16 -0.17
C CYS A 40 24.16 13.47 1.33
N GLU A 41 23.26 14.29 1.85
CA GLU A 41 23.26 14.69 3.27
C GLU A 41 23.02 13.52 4.22
N LEU A 42 22.06 12.65 3.91
CA LEU A 42 21.73 11.49 4.72
C LEU A 42 22.86 10.45 4.68
N THR A 43 23.48 10.26 3.50
CA THR A 43 24.65 9.38 3.35
C THR A 43 25.81 9.89 4.20
N ALA A 44 26.15 11.18 4.11
CA ALA A 44 27.23 11.78 4.91
C ALA A 44 27.01 11.67 6.43
N LYS A 45 25.75 11.65 6.88
CA LYS A 45 25.38 11.51 8.29
C LYS A 45 25.20 10.06 8.74
N ALA A 46 25.35 9.08 7.84
CA ALA A 46 24.97 7.69 8.07
C ALA A 46 23.51 7.50 8.54
N ASP A 47 22.60 8.40 8.14
CA ASP A 47 21.19 8.38 8.53
C ASP A 47 20.37 7.47 7.61
N VAL A 48 20.49 6.17 7.86
CA VAL A 48 19.78 5.13 7.10
C VAL A 48 18.26 5.22 7.30
N LEU A 49 17.79 5.62 8.49
CA LEU A 49 16.36 5.77 8.74
C LEU A 49 15.77 6.93 7.94
N GLY A 50 16.49 8.05 7.83
CA GLY A 50 16.10 9.15 6.95
C GLY A 50 16.03 8.71 5.49
N LEU A 51 16.98 7.89 5.00
CA LEU A 51 16.95 7.35 3.64
C LEU A 51 15.72 6.46 3.37
N LEU A 52 15.30 5.67 4.37
CA LEU A 52 14.11 4.82 4.26
C LEU A 52 12.79 5.60 4.36
N ASN A 53 12.82 6.81 4.93
CA ASN A 53 11.65 7.65 5.17
C ASN A 53 11.67 8.93 4.31
N LEU A 54 12.29 8.86 3.12
CA LEU A 54 12.19 9.95 2.15
C LEU A 54 10.71 10.26 1.86
N PRO A 55 10.37 11.54 1.58
CA PRO A 55 8.99 11.92 1.31
C PRO A 55 8.33 11.03 0.24
N PRO A 56 7.08 10.58 0.44
CA PRO A 56 6.37 9.75 -0.52
C PRO A 56 6.38 10.37 -1.92
N GLY A 57 6.68 9.56 -2.93
CA GLY A 57 6.77 9.99 -4.32
C GLY A 57 8.06 10.71 -4.69
N LEU A 58 8.87 11.23 -3.76
CA LEU A 58 10.06 12.03 -4.10
C LEU A 58 11.02 11.31 -5.06
N ALA A 59 11.32 10.03 -4.80
CA ALA A 59 12.17 9.22 -5.68
C ALA A 59 11.57 9.06 -7.09
N GLU A 60 10.27 8.77 -7.20
CA GLU A 60 9.56 8.68 -8.49
C GLU A 60 9.55 10.03 -9.22
N GLN A 61 9.38 11.11 -8.47
CA GLN A 61 9.39 12.47 -8.98
C GLN A 61 10.78 12.89 -9.47
N ALA A 62 11.85 12.41 -8.83
CA ALA A 62 13.23 12.58 -9.28
C ALA A 62 13.59 11.68 -10.48
N GLY A 63 12.81 10.64 -10.74
CA GLY A 63 13.03 9.70 -11.84
C GLY A 63 14.32 8.89 -11.69
N GLU A 64 14.72 8.62 -10.44
CA GLU A 64 15.99 7.99 -10.06
C GLU A 64 16.04 6.47 -10.28
N CYS A 65 17.24 5.88 -10.22
CA CYS A 65 17.40 4.42 -10.20
C CYS A 65 18.39 3.89 -9.13
N GLY A 66 19.10 4.76 -8.41
CA GLY A 66 20.15 4.41 -7.46
C GLY A 66 19.70 4.13 -6.02
N LEU A 67 18.52 4.57 -5.58
CA LEU A 67 18.07 4.48 -4.18
C LEU A 67 18.05 3.04 -3.67
N ARG A 68 17.52 2.11 -4.47
CA ARG A 68 17.44 0.69 -4.07
C ARG A 68 18.83 0.08 -3.90
N SER A 69 19.76 0.40 -4.81
CA SER A 69 21.17 -0.02 -4.72
C SER A 69 21.83 0.54 -3.45
N LEU A 70 21.57 1.81 -3.13
CA LEU A 70 22.08 2.45 -1.92
C LEU A 70 21.53 1.80 -0.65
N ILE A 71 20.22 1.52 -0.59
CA ILE A 71 19.59 0.81 0.53
C ILE A 71 20.21 -0.59 0.71
N MET A 72 20.46 -1.32 -0.39
CA MET A 72 21.13 -2.62 -0.32
C MET A 72 22.56 -2.51 0.23
N ALA A 73 23.31 -1.47 -0.14
CA ALA A 73 24.64 -1.23 0.41
C ALA A 73 24.61 -0.97 1.92
N TRP A 74 23.66 -0.15 2.38
CA TRP A 74 23.44 0.10 3.80
C TRP A 74 23.02 -1.16 4.55
N GLY A 75 22.15 -1.99 3.96
CA GLY A 75 21.77 -3.28 4.54
C GLY A 75 22.93 -4.27 4.62
N ALA A 76 23.85 -4.26 3.65
CA ALA A 76 25.06 -5.08 3.71
C ALA A 76 26.05 -4.62 4.80
N ALA A 77 25.97 -3.35 5.22
CA ALA A 77 26.71 -2.77 6.33
C ALA A 77 25.95 -2.85 7.68
N ASP A 78 24.80 -3.53 7.74
CA ASP A 78 24.02 -3.67 8.96
C ASP A 78 24.81 -4.38 10.06
N GLY A 79 24.65 -3.92 11.31
CA GLY A 79 25.39 -4.44 12.46
C GLY A 79 26.90 -4.16 12.43
N ARG A 80 27.37 -3.20 11.60
CA ARG A 80 28.76 -2.74 11.54
C ARG A 80 28.86 -1.26 11.83
N GLN A 81 30.00 -0.84 12.37
CA GLN A 81 30.38 0.57 12.36
C GLN A 81 30.50 1.05 10.92
N VAL A 82 30.14 2.30 10.67
CA VAL A 82 30.30 2.96 9.39
C VAL A 82 30.84 4.36 9.65
N ASN A 83 31.67 4.85 8.73
CA ASN A 83 32.16 6.22 8.74
C ASN A 83 32.11 6.73 7.31
N PRO A 84 30.93 7.17 6.85
CA PRO A 84 30.73 7.47 5.45
C PRO A 84 31.44 8.76 5.06
N GLU A 85 32.03 8.75 3.88
CA GLU A 85 32.65 9.90 3.27
C GLU A 85 32.07 10.07 1.87
N VAL A 86 31.43 11.22 1.62
CA VAL A 86 30.97 11.61 0.28
C VAL A 86 32.11 12.37 -0.38
N TYR A 87 32.70 11.77 -1.42
CA TYR A 87 33.84 12.34 -2.14
C TYR A 87 33.44 13.40 -3.15
N SER A 88 32.34 13.15 -3.88
CA SER A 88 31.85 14.07 -4.89
C SER A 88 30.35 13.92 -5.12
N TYR A 89 29.75 15.00 -5.58
CA TYR A 89 28.43 15.04 -6.18
C TYR A 89 28.48 15.93 -7.42
N GLU A 90 28.03 15.41 -8.56
CA GLU A 90 28.05 16.11 -9.84
C GLU A 90 26.74 15.86 -10.62
N GLY A 91 26.36 16.82 -11.48
CA GLY A 91 25.12 16.76 -12.27
C GLY A 91 25.29 16.76 -13.80
N PRO A 92 26.29 16.06 -14.41
CA PRO A 92 26.50 16.10 -15.85
C PRO A 92 25.27 15.58 -16.61
N PHE A 93 25.01 16.16 -17.79
CA PHE A 93 23.88 15.80 -18.66
C PHE A 93 22.49 15.93 -18.01
N GLY A 94 22.39 16.67 -16.89
CA GLY A 94 21.15 16.80 -16.13
C GLY A 94 20.81 15.58 -15.25
N VAL A 95 21.78 14.67 -15.04
CA VAL A 95 21.67 13.49 -14.19
C VAL A 95 22.61 13.63 -13.01
N GLY A 96 22.15 13.27 -11.81
CA GLY A 96 22.93 13.36 -10.57
C GLY A 96 23.76 12.11 -10.29
N TYR A 97 24.99 12.32 -9.83
CA TYR A 97 25.92 11.26 -9.48
C TYR A 97 26.61 11.60 -8.17
N MET A 98 26.61 10.66 -7.22
CA MET A 98 27.34 10.77 -5.97
C MET A 98 28.37 9.63 -5.87
N ILE A 99 29.59 9.97 -5.47
CA ILE A 99 30.62 8.99 -5.11
C ILE A 99 30.82 9.04 -3.59
N ALA A 100 30.58 7.92 -2.92
CA ALA A 100 30.76 7.81 -1.48
C ALA A 100 31.35 6.46 -1.08
N ASN A 101 32.08 6.44 0.02
CA ASN A 101 32.53 5.23 0.70
C ASN A 101 31.86 5.17 2.06
N LEU A 102 31.20 4.05 2.40
CA LEU A 102 30.51 3.91 3.68
C LEU A 102 31.48 3.69 4.87
N GLY A 103 32.74 3.33 4.62
CA GLY A 103 33.75 3.15 5.66
C GLY A 103 33.36 2.06 6.67
N VAL A 104 33.05 0.85 6.18
CA VAL A 104 32.58 -0.27 7.03
C VAL A 104 33.70 -0.77 7.96
N GLY A 105 33.43 -0.72 9.26
CA GLY A 105 34.35 -1.08 10.32
C GLY A 105 34.00 -2.40 11.04
N PRO A 106 34.48 -2.55 12.30
CA PRO A 106 34.14 -3.70 13.15
C PRO A 106 32.63 -3.85 13.43
N ALA A 107 32.25 -4.97 14.04
CA ALA A 107 30.87 -5.20 14.46
C ALA A 107 30.39 -4.12 15.45
N ASP A 108 29.15 -3.67 15.24
CA ASP A 108 28.45 -2.71 16.08
C ASP A 108 26.99 -3.15 16.25
N PRO A 109 26.68 -3.85 17.36
CA PRO A 109 25.33 -4.32 17.64
C PRO A 109 24.29 -3.19 17.74
N SER A 110 24.69 -1.96 18.07
CA SER A 110 23.76 -0.83 18.15
C SER A 110 23.19 -0.43 16.79
N ARG A 111 23.87 -0.84 15.70
CA ARG A 111 23.48 -0.63 14.31
C ARG A 111 22.83 -1.86 13.67
N GLN A 112 22.25 -2.78 14.44
CA GLN A 112 21.37 -3.83 13.89
C GLN A 112 20.02 -3.21 13.48
N LEU A 113 20.05 -2.42 12.42
CA LEU A 113 18.91 -1.64 11.93
C LEU A 113 17.81 -2.56 11.40
N LEU A 114 18.14 -3.70 10.78
CA LEU A 114 17.12 -4.61 10.27
C LEU A 114 16.22 -5.14 11.39
N GLU A 115 16.80 -5.58 12.50
CA GLU A 115 16.03 -6.06 13.65
C GLU A 115 15.23 -4.92 14.29
N GLN A 116 15.82 -3.73 14.46
CA GLN A 116 15.09 -2.56 14.95
C GLN A 116 13.90 -2.19 14.05
N LEU A 117 14.06 -2.27 12.72
CA LEU A 117 13.00 -2.01 11.75
C LEU A 117 11.90 -3.07 11.83
N ARG A 118 12.26 -4.35 11.97
CA ARG A 118 11.32 -5.45 12.17
C ARG A 118 10.51 -5.28 13.45
N GLU A 119 11.17 -4.95 14.56
CA GLU A 119 10.52 -4.70 15.85
C GLU A 119 9.55 -3.51 15.77
N ARG A 120 9.97 -2.40 15.14
CA ARG A 120 9.11 -1.23 14.94
C ARG A 120 7.88 -1.57 14.09
N ARG A 121 8.07 -2.32 13.00
CA ARG A 121 6.98 -2.77 12.14
C ARG A 121 6.01 -3.67 12.89
N ALA A 122 6.53 -4.69 13.59
CA ALA A 122 5.72 -5.61 14.39
C ALA A 122 4.93 -4.86 15.48
N LYS A 123 5.56 -3.90 16.16
CA LYS A 123 4.90 -3.05 17.16
C LYS A 123 3.79 -2.20 16.55
N ALA A 124 4.03 -1.53 15.42
CA ALA A 124 3.02 -0.72 14.75
C ALA A 124 1.80 -1.56 14.30
N ILE A 125 2.04 -2.77 13.79
CA ILE A 125 0.96 -3.69 13.43
C ILE A 125 0.21 -4.17 14.67
N GLN A 126 0.91 -4.50 15.76
CA GLN A 126 0.29 -4.91 17.00
C GLN A 126 -0.59 -3.80 17.60
N GLU A 127 -0.11 -2.56 17.61
CA GLU A 127 -0.88 -1.39 18.06
C GLU A 127 -2.15 -1.20 17.21
N ARG A 128 -2.05 -1.33 15.88
CA ARG A 128 -3.22 -1.31 15.00
C ARG A 128 -4.20 -2.45 15.31
N ARG A 129 -3.70 -3.69 15.47
CA ARG A 129 -4.52 -4.86 15.81
C ARG A 129 -5.31 -4.70 17.11
N GLN A 130 -4.73 -4.02 18.10
CA GLN A 130 -5.42 -3.73 19.36
C GLN A 130 -6.62 -2.79 19.16
N GLN A 131 -6.47 -1.81 18.26
CA GLN A 131 -7.47 -0.80 17.95
C GLN A 131 -8.51 -1.24 16.91
N GLU A 132 -8.31 -2.38 16.25
CA GLU A 132 -9.25 -2.90 15.25
C GLU A 132 -10.67 -2.97 15.80
N SER A 133 -11.63 -2.50 14.99
CA SER A 133 -13.04 -2.75 15.23
C SER A 133 -13.37 -4.26 15.27
N PRO A 134 -14.50 -4.67 15.88
CA PRO A 134 -14.93 -6.08 15.86
C PRO A 134 -15.06 -6.66 14.44
N LEU A 135 -15.48 -5.86 13.46
CA LEU A 135 -15.64 -6.27 12.06
C LEU A 135 -14.28 -6.56 11.41
N VAL A 136 -13.29 -5.72 11.68
CA VAL A 136 -11.92 -5.87 11.14
C VAL A 136 -11.22 -7.06 11.80
N LYS A 137 -11.39 -7.24 13.13
CA LYS A 137 -10.94 -8.44 13.85
C LYS A 137 -11.51 -9.71 13.24
N LEU A 138 -12.81 -9.71 12.90
CA LEU A 138 -13.46 -10.83 12.24
C LEU A 138 -12.87 -11.10 10.85
N ALA A 139 -12.70 -10.05 10.02
CA ALA A 139 -12.10 -10.19 8.69
C ALA A 139 -10.68 -10.80 8.77
N ARG A 140 -9.84 -10.26 9.66
CA ARG A 140 -8.47 -10.74 9.87
C ARG A 140 -8.45 -12.19 10.35
N ALA A 141 -9.21 -12.51 11.40
CA ALA A 141 -9.27 -13.87 11.94
C ALA A 141 -9.77 -14.89 10.90
N SER A 142 -10.70 -14.47 10.04
CA SER A 142 -11.24 -15.31 8.97
C SER A 142 -10.20 -15.68 7.93
N LEU A 143 -9.44 -14.70 7.42
CA LEU A 143 -8.39 -14.97 6.45
C LEU A 143 -7.24 -15.76 7.09
N GLU A 144 -6.77 -15.34 8.28
CA GLU A 144 -5.66 -16.00 8.97
C GLU A 144 -5.95 -17.48 9.27
N ALA A 145 -7.16 -17.79 9.76
CA ALA A 145 -7.58 -19.18 10.01
C ALA A 145 -7.61 -20.00 8.72
N TYR A 146 -8.09 -19.40 7.62
CA TYR A 146 -8.15 -20.07 6.33
C TYR A 146 -6.75 -20.33 5.76
N VAL A 147 -5.83 -19.36 5.83
CA VAL A 147 -4.45 -19.53 5.34
C VAL A 147 -3.69 -20.57 6.17
N ARG A 148 -3.78 -20.52 7.51
CA ARG A 148 -3.02 -21.44 8.39
C ARG A 148 -3.59 -22.85 8.42
N HIS A 149 -4.90 -23.03 8.26
CA HIS A 149 -5.56 -24.31 8.54
C HIS A 149 -6.43 -24.83 7.39
N GLY A 150 -6.62 -24.06 6.33
CA GLY A 150 -7.53 -24.40 5.23
C GLY A 150 -9.00 -24.43 5.63
N LYS A 151 -9.35 -23.89 6.80
CA LYS A 151 -10.70 -23.94 7.38
C LYS A 151 -11.30 -22.55 7.48
N LYS A 152 -12.56 -22.44 7.10
CA LYS A 152 -13.35 -21.23 7.35
C LYS A 152 -13.60 -21.11 8.84
N LEU A 153 -13.58 -19.87 9.34
CA LEU A 153 -13.95 -19.59 10.72
C LEU A 153 -15.44 -19.91 10.92
N GLU A 154 -15.75 -20.68 11.96
CA GLU A 154 -17.13 -20.92 12.36
C GLU A 154 -17.59 -19.81 13.29
N LEU A 155 -18.80 -19.29 13.07
CA LEU A 155 -19.39 -18.24 13.89
C LEU A 155 -19.75 -18.81 15.27
N GLY A 156 -18.92 -18.51 16.27
CA GLY A 156 -19.21 -18.81 17.66
C GLY A 156 -20.35 -17.93 18.22
N PRO A 157 -21.03 -18.39 19.29
CA PRO A 157 -22.11 -17.64 19.95
C PRO A 157 -21.62 -16.34 20.63
N GLU A 158 -20.31 -16.11 20.75
CA GLU A 158 -19.73 -14.86 21.25
C GLU A 158 -19.79 -13.68 20.27
N LEU A 159 -20.03 -13.90 18.97
CA LEU A 159 -20.12 -12.83 17.94
C LEU A 159 -21.54 -12.22 17.85
N LYS A 160 -22.27 -12.17 18.98
CA LYS A 160 -23.62 -11.59 19.11
C LYS A 160 -23.61 -10.05 19.15
N LEU A 161 -22.84 -9.42 18.28
CA LEU A 161 -23.03 -8.00 18.02
C LEU A 161 -24.24 -7.87 17.10
N GLU A 162 -25.23 -7.07 17.50
CA GLU A 162 -26.45 -6.85 16.73
C GLU A 162 -26.14 -6.34 15.32
N GLU A 163 -25.12 -5.49 15.19
CA GLU A 163 -24.61 -4.98 13.90
C GLU A 163 -24.16 -6.11 12.96
N LEU A 164 -23.61 -7.21 13.48
CA LEU A 164 -23.14 -8.33 12.67
C LEU A 164 -24.27 -9.22 12.13
N GLN A 165 -25.50 -9.06 12.64
CA GLN A 165 -26.66 -9.84 12.21
C GLN A 165 -27.42 -9.19 11.06
N GLN A 166 -27.29 -7.87 10.89
CA GLN A 166 -28.00 -7.16 9.83
C GLN A 166 -27.34 -7.43 8.47
N PRO A 167 -28.05 -7.91 7.44
CA PRO A 167 -27.47 -8.11 6.12
C PRO A 167 -27.05 -6.77 5.51
N ALA A 168 -25.82 -6.68 5.01
CA ALA A 168 -25.32 -5.53 4.26
C ALA A 168 -24.31 -5.99 3.19
N GLY A 169 -24.12 -5.20 2.14
CA GLY A 169 -22.98 -5.36 1.24
C GLY A 169 -21.69 -4.97 1.95
N VAL A 170 -20.58 -5.65 1.67
CA VAL A 170 -19.29 -5.38 2.32
C VAL A 170 -18.15 -5.51 1.34
N PHE A 171 -17.18 -4.62 1.46
CA PHE A 171 -15.85 -4.80 0.86
C PHE A 171 -14.80 -4.97 1.95
N VAL A 172 -14.03 -6.06 1.85
CA VAL A 172 -12.84 -6.27 2.68
C VAL A 172 -11.63 -5.93 1.85
N SER A 173 -10.83 -4.98 2.35
CA SER A 173 -9.55 -4.61 1.74
C SER A 173 -8.40 -5.05 2.62
N ILE A 174 -7.37 -5.59 1.99
CA ILE A 174 -6.13 -6.06 2.60
C ILE A 174 -5.01 -5.22 2.03
N LYS A 175 -4.17 -4.68 2.90
CA LYS A 175 -2.96 -3.94 2.53
C LYS A 175 -1.72 -4.58 3.15
N LYS A 176 -0.60 -4.49 2.45
CA LYS A 176 0.74 -4.87 2.92
C LYS A 176 1.68 -3.72 2.58
N ASP A 177 2.45 -3.23 3.55
CA ASP A 177 3.35 -2.08 3.36
C ASP A 177 2.63 -0.83 2.79
N GLY A 178 1.38 -0.61 3.21
CA GLY A 178 0.53 0.48 2.72
C GLY A 178 -0.08 0.24 1.33
N GLN A 179 0.41 -0.74 0.58
CA GLN A 179 -0.05 -1.07 -0.77
C GLN A 179 -1.21 -2.08 -0.75
N LEU A 180 -2.11 -1.99 -1.74
CA LEU A 180 -3.22 -2.93 -1.87
C LEU A 180 -2.71 -4.35 -2.15
N ARG A 181 -3.14 -5.32 -1.34
CA ARG A 181 -2.77 -6.75 -1.43
C ARG A 181 -3.96 -7.66 -1.80
N GLY A 182 -5.18 -7.12 -1.68
CA GLY A 182 -6.42 -7.77 -2.09
C GLY A 182 -7.62 -6.91 -1.72
N CYS A 183 -8.66 -6.91 -2.53
CA CYS A 183 -9.93 -6.26 -2.19
C CYS A 183 -11.09 -6.91 -2.94
N ILE A 184 -12.00 -7.52 -2.17
CA ILE A 184 -13.20 -8.18 -2.69
C ILE A 184 -14.38 -7.80 -1.80
N GLY A 185 -15.54 -7.70 -2.43
CA GLY A 185 -16.77 -7.40 -1.74
C GLY A 185 -18.02 -7.67 -2.56
N THR A 186 -19.14 -7.47 -1.90
CA THR A 186 -20.49 -7.56 -2.47
C THR A 186 -21.19 -6.22 -2.34
N ILE A 187 -21.94 -5.86 -3.37
CA ILE A 187 -22.66 -4.57 -3.44
C ILE A 187 -23.92 -4.62 -2.59
N SER A 188 -24.59 -5.77 -2.59
CA SER A 188 -25.79 -6.07 -1.83
C SER A 188 -25.54 -7.34 -1.01
N PRO A 189 -26.21 -7.52 0.14
CA PRO A 189 -26.04 -8.72 0.96
C PRO A 189 -26.31 -9.98 0.14
N VAL A 190 -25.34 -10.91 0.13
CA VAL A 190 -25.46 -12.23 -0.49
C VAL A 190 -25.68 -13.29 0.58
N TYR A 191 -25.17 -13.03 1.79
CA TYR A 191 -25.34 -13.90 2.95
C TYR A 191 -26.38 -13.36 3.93
N PRO A 192 -26.98 -14.22 4.77
CA PRO A 192 -28.01 -13.82 5.74
C PRO A 192 -27.53 -12.86 6.84
N THR A 193 -26.22 -12.72 7.06
CA THR A 193 -25.66 -11.88 8.12
C THR A 193 -24.42 -11.15 7.63
N LEU A 194 -24.19 -9.95 8.16
CA LEU A 194 -22.95 -9.20 7.93
C LEU A 194 -21.70 -9.98 8.35
N ALA A 195 -21.79 -10.78 9.43
CA ALA A 195 -20.68 -11.61 9.88
C ALA A 195 -20.22 -12.60 8.80
N GLN A 196 -21.18 -13.31 8.19
CA GLN A 196 -20.88 -14.27 7.14
C GLN A 196 -20.38 -13.57 5.87
N GLU A 197 -20.95 -12.40 5.54
CA GLU A 197 -20.49 -11.56 4.44
C GLU A 197 -19.01 -11.16 4.61
N ILE A 198 -18.61 -10.74 5.82
CA ILE A 198 -17.22 -10.39 6.15
C ILE A 198 -16.30 -11.61 6.02
N ILE A 199 -16.68 -12.76 6.59
CA ILE A 199 -15.86 -13.99 6.53
C ILE A 199 -15.54 -14.37 5.09
N GLU A 200 -16.58 -14.42 4.24
CA GLU A 200 -16.46 -14.88 2.86
C GLU A 200 -15.70 -13.88 1.98
N ASN A 201 -15.94 -12.58 2.18
CA ASN A 201 -15.22 -11.53 1.44
C ASN A 201 -13.77 -11.38 1.91
N ALA A 202 -13.46 -11.59 3.19
CA ALA A 202 -12.08 -11.57 3.68
C ALA A 202 -11.23 -12.71 3.09
N ILE A 203 -11.78 -13.94 3.08
CA ILE A 203 -11.12 -15.08 2.45
C ILE A 203 -10.98 -14.83 0.95
N SER A 204 -12.02 -14.32 0.28
CA SER A 204 -11.96 -14.04 -1.15
C SER A 204 -10.95 -12.95 -1.50
N ALA A 205 -10.86 -11.88 -0.69
CA ALA A 205 -9.87 -10.83 -0.87
C ALA A 205 -8.43 -11.36 -0.75
N GLY A 206 -8.17 -12.29 0.16
CA GLY A 206 -6.83 -12.88 0.34
C GLY A 206 -6.49 -13.99 -0.66
N ILE A 207 -7.47 -14.76 -1.14
CA ILE A 207 -7.22 -16.02 -1.86
C ILE A 207 -7.69 -15.99 -3.32
N ARG A 208 -8.73 -15.19 -3.64
CA ARG A 208 -9.45 -15.26 -4.91
C ARG A 208 -9.47 -13.95 -5.69
N ASP A 209 -8.80 -12.90 -5.21
CA ASP A 209 -8.66 -11.67 -5.98
C ASP A 209 -7.77 -11.92 -7.21
N PRO A 210 -8.31 -11.87 -8.44
CA PRO A 210 -7.57 -12.29 -9.65
C PRO A 210 -6.38 -11.37 -9.99
N ARG A 211 -6.28 -10.21 -9.35
CA ARG A 211 -5.18 -9.27 -9.55
C ARG A 211 -3.91 -9.67 -8.78
N PHE A 212 -4.04 -10.56 -7.80
CA PHE A 212 -2.95 -10.93 -6.89
C PHE A 212 -2.81 -12.45 -6.76
N SER A 213 -1.61 -12.91 -6.44
CA SER A 213 -1.43 -14.30 -6.00
C SER A 213 -2.08 -14.51 -4.62
N PRO A 214 -2.54 -15.73 -4.28
CA PRO A 214 -3.07 -16.02 -2.96
C PRO A 214 -2.11 -15.60 -1.84
N VAL A 215 -2.66 -15.10 -0.73
CA VAL A 215 -1.90 -14.72 0.47
C VAL A 215 -1.24 -15.94 1.08
N GLU A 216 0.06 -15.82 1.39
CA GLU A 216 0.83 -16.86 2.07
C GLU A 216 0.89 -16.63 3.59
N GLU A 217 1.16 -17.70 4.34
CA GLU A 217 1.27 -17.65 5.81
C GLU A 217 2.36 -16.67 6.27
N SER A 218 3.45 -16.56 5.53
CA SER A 218 4.57 -15.64 5.77
C SER A 218 4.18 -14.16 5.70
N GLU A 219 3.05 -13.84 5.06
CA GLU A 219 2.57 -12.47 4.92
C GLU A 219 1.65 -12.04 6.07
N LEU A 220 1.02 -12.99 6.78
CA LEU A 220 -0.11 -12.71 7.68
C LEU A 220 0.22 -11.66 8.75
N ASP A 221 1.43 -11.70 9.29
CA ASP A 221 1.88 -10.77 10.34
C ASP A 221 2.12 -9.36 9.83
N ASP A 222 2.14 -9.17 8.51
CA ASP A 222 2.34 -7.89 7.84
C ASP A 222 1.05 -7.27 7.29
N LEU A 223 -0.06 -8.02 7.32
CA LEU A 223 -1.31 -7.59 6.71
C LEU A 223 -2.11 -6.63 7.59
N VAL A 224 -2.68 -5.65 6.92
CA VAL A 224 -3.60 -4.64 7.45
C VAL A 224 -4.94 -4.83 6.77
N TYR A 225 -6.01 -4.79 7.55
CA TYR A 225 -7.37 -5.02 7.06
C TYR A 225 -8.21 -3.76 7.24
N SER A 226 -9.14 -3.54 6.32
CA SER A 226 -10.25 -2.60 6.51
C SER A 226 -11.55 -3.21 5.98
N VAL A 227 -12.66 -2.86 6.61
CA VAL A 227 -13.99 -3.34 6.24
C VAL A 227 -14.87 -2.15 5.92
N ASP A 228 -15.37 -2.10 4.70
CA ASP A 228 -16.29 -1.07 4.23
C ASP A 228 -17.69 -1.68 4.17
N VAL A 229 -18.59 -1.25 5.06
CA VAL A 229 -19.99 -1.68 5.09
C VAL A 229 -20.83 -0.70 4.27
N LEU A 230 -21.57 -1.21 3.30
CA LEU A 230 -22.32 -0.42 2.34
C LEU A 230 -23.74 -0.16 2.85
N GLY A 231 -24.16 1.10 2.75
CA GLY A 231 -25.56 1.48 2.89
C GLY A 231 -26.41 0.99 1.70
N VAL A 232 -27.73 1.10 1.85
CA VAL A 232 -28.67 0.77 0.77
C VAL A 232 -28.48 1.75 -0.39
N PRO A 233 -28.26 1.29 -1.63
CA PRO A 233 -28.13 2.18 -2.77
C PRO A 233 -29.42 2.94 -3.07
N GLU A 234 -29.27 4.23 -3.41
CA GLU A 234 -30.35 5.13 -3.81
C GLU A 234 -30.18 5.54 -5.27
N LEU A 235 -31.25 5.50 -6.05
CA LEU A 235 -31.22 5.99 -7.43
C LEU A 235 -30.95 7.50 -7.47
N VAL A 236 -30.10 7.92 -8.41
CA VAL A 236 -29.86 9.34 -8.70
C VAL A 236 -30.19 9.67 -10.15
N THR A 237 -30.62 10.91 -10.38
CA THR A 237 -31.04 11.39 -11.69
C THR A 237 -29.92 12.11 -12.46
N GLY A 238 -28.91 12.62 -11.74
CA GLY A 238 -27.81 13.38 -12.31
C GLY A 238 -26.52 13.32 -11.48
N LEU A 239 -25.44 13.88 -12.04
CA LEU A 239 -24.12 13.94 -11.39
C LEU A 239 -24.07 14.94 -10.23
N ASP A 240 -24.99 15.91 -10.22
CA ASP A 240 -25.15 16.92 -9.16
C ASP A 240 -25.60 16.32 -7.82
N GLU A 241 -26.16 15.11 -7.85
CA GLU A 241 -26.53 14.36 -6.66
C GLU A 241 -25.40 13.48 -6.10
N LEU A 242 -24.24 13.47 -6.77
CA LEU A 242 -23.06 12.72 -6.38
C LEU A 242 -22.02 13.66 -5.75
N ASP A 243 -21.45 13.20 -4.64
CA ASP A 243 -20.31 13.83 -3.98
C ASP A 243 -19.26 12.73 -3.81
N PRO A 244 -18.16 12.74 -4.60
CA PRO A 244 -17.13 11.72 -4.55
C PRO A 244 -16.49 11.52 -3.17
N SER A 245 -16.51 12.56 -2.32
CA SER A 245 -15.96 12.49 -0.95
C SER A 245 -16.91 11.76 0.02
N ARG A 246 -18.21 11.74 -0.27
CA ARG A 246 -19.25 11.19 0.61
C ARG A 246 -19.84 9.88 0.10
N TYR A 247 -20.16 9.81 -1.19
CA TYR A 247 -20.92 8.73 -1.77
C TYR A 247 -20.08 7.88 -2.71
N GLY A 248 -20.23 6.56 -2.61
CA GLY A 248 -19.85 5.66 -3.68
C GLY A 248 -20.89 5.70 -4.79
N VAL A 249 -20.50 5.26 -5.98
CA VAL A 249 -21.38 5.20 -7.15
C VAL A 249 -21.42 3.79 -7.73
N ILE A 250 -22.63 3.36 -8.10
CA ILE A 250 -22.88 2.15 -8.88
C ILE A 250 -23.39 2.58 -10.24
N VAL A 251 -22.77 2.06 -11.29
CA VAL A 251 -23.19 2.28 -12.67
C VAL A 251 -23.65 0.95 -13.25
N SER A 252 -24.89 0.90 -13.70
CA SER A 252 -25.51 -0.33 -14.24
C SER A 252 -26.03 -0.13 -15.66
N ARG A 253 -25.77 -1.09 -16.56
CA ARG A 253 -26.43 -1.22 -17.87
C ARG A 253 -26.68 -2.70 -18.20
N GLY A 254 -27.93 -3.14 -18.02
CA GLY A 254 -28.29 -4.56 -18.19
C GLY A 254 -27.56 -5.43 -17.18
N SER A 255 -26.81 -6.42 -17.64
CA SER A 255 -25.98 -7.29 -16.78
C SER A 255 -24.63 -6.69 -16.39
N ARG A 256 -24.22 -5.59 -17.00
CA ARG A 256 -22.94 -4.91 -16.69
C ARG A 256 -23.15 -3.97 -15.52
N ARG A 257 -22.29 -4.09 -14.51
CA ARG A 257 -22.32 -3.25 -13.32
C ARG A 257 -20.89 -2.96 -12.85
N GLY A 258 -20.65 -1.70 -12.50
CA GLY A 258 -19.39 -1.25 -11.91
C GLY A 258 -19.65 -0.42 -10.67
N LEU A 259 -18.74 -0.51 -9.72
CA LEU A 259 -18.83 0.22 -8.46
C LEU A 259 -17.51 0.95 -8.20
N LEU A 260 -17.64 2.13 -7.63
CA LEU A 260 -16.53 2.86 -7.04
C LEU A 260 -16.90 3.32 -5.63
N LEU A 261 -16.02 3.08 -4.67
CA LEU A 261 -16.17 3.53 -3.28
C LEU A 261 -15.93 5.06 -3.20
N PRO A 262 -16.48 5.74 -2.18
CA PRO A 262 -16.17 7.14 -1.92
C PRO A 262 -14.73 7.35 -1.44
N ASP A 263 -14.31 8.63 -1.43
CA ASP A 263 -13.10 9.12 -0.77
C ASP A 263 -11.82 8.39 -1.26
N LEU A 264 -11.65 8.37 -2.58
CA LEU A 264 -10.48 7.77 -3.23
C LEU A 264 -9.55 8.88 -3.73
N GLU A 265 -8.26 8.72 -3.43
CA GLU A 265 -7.21 9.66 -3.85
C GLU A 265 -7.22 9.88 -5.38
N GLY A 266 -7.20 11.15 -5.79
CA GLY A 266 -7.19 11.56 -7.20
C GLY A 266 -8.54 11.50 -7.91
N ILE A 267 -9.65 11.33 -7.19
CA ILE A 267 -11.01 11.37 -7.72
C ILE A 267 -11.78 12.52 -7.07
N ASP A 268 -11.71 13.68 -7.71
CA ASP A 268 -12.23 14.93 -7.15
C ASP A 268 -13.61 15.30 -7.72
N THR A 269 -14.04 14.67 -8.82
CA THR A 269 -15.31 15.01 -9.48
C THR A 269 -16.22 13.81 -9.72
N ALA A 270 -17.54 14.05 -9.74
CA ALA A 270 -18.54 13.03 -10.01
C ALA A 270 -18.39 12.43 -11.42
N GLU A 271 -17.99 13.23 -12.40
CA GLU A 271 -17.70 12.79 -13.78
C GLU A 271 -16.57 11.76 -13.78
N GLN A 272 -15.47 12.05 -13.07
CA GLN A 272 -14.33 11.13 -12.95
C GLN A 272 -14.77 9.83 -12.26
N GLN A 273 -15.50 9.95 -11.16
CA GLN A 273 -15.99 8.81 -10.38
C GLN A 273 -16.87 7.88 -11.24
N VAL A 274 -17.83 8.45 -11.97
CA VAL A 274 -18.72 7.71 -12.86
C VAL A 274 -17.96 7.11 -14.04
N ALA A 275 -17.03 7.85 -14.65
CA ALA A 275 -16.23 7.35 -15.77
C ALA A 275 -15.40 6.11 -15.38
N ILE A 276 -14.79 6.12 -14.20
CA ILE A 276 -14.02 4.97 -13.67
C ILE A 276 -14.94 3.79 -13.39
N ALA A 277 -16.11 4.03 -12.77
CA ALA A 277 -17.09 2.97 -12.52
C ALA A 277 -17.60 2.34 -13.83
N ARG A 278 -17.83 3.15 -14.88
CA ARG A 278 -18.17 2.67 -16.24
C ARG A 278 -17.07 1.80 -16.84
N GLN A 279 -15.82 2.24 -16.73
CA GLN A 279 -14.67 1.49 -17.23
C GLN A 279 -14.56 0.11 -16.55
N LYS A 280 -14.74 0.06 -15.22
CA LYS A 280 -14.76 -1.21 -14.46
C LYS A 280 -15.91 -2.15 -14.90
N ALA A 281 -17.03 -1.59 -15.35
CA ALA A 281 -18.18 -2.33 -15.83
C ALA A 281 -18.08 -2.74 -17.32
N GLY A 282 -17.07 -2.26 -18.05
CA GLY A 282 -17.02 -2.39 -19.52
C GLY A 282 -18.18 -1.65 -20.21
N ILE A 283 -18.56 -0.48 -19.70
CA ILE A 283 -19.60 0.38 -20.25
C ILE A 283 -18.94 1.59 -20.92
N GLY A 284 -19.25 1.85 -22.19
CA GLY A 284 -18.77 2.99 -22.96
C GLY A 284 -19.33 4.34 -22.47
N PRO A 285 -18.71 5.46 -22.87
CA PRO A 285 -19.01 6.80 -22.32
C PRO A 285 -20.41 7.31 -22.63
N GLU A 286 -20.95 7.01 -23.82
CA GLU A 286 -22.27 7.49 -24.29
C GLU A 286 -23.41 6.48 -24.04
N GLU A 287 -23.10 5.33 -23.44
CA GLU A 287 -24.10 4.30 -23.18
C GLU A 287 -25.14 4.78 -22.12
N PRO A 288 -26.46 4.58 -22.30
CA PRO A 288 -27.41 4.91 -21.24
C PRO A 288 -27.19 4.00 -20.02
N VAL A 289 -27.14 4.60 -18.83
CA VAL A 289 -26.85 3.90 -17.57
C VAL A 289 -27.87 4.27 -16.49
N ILE A 290 -28.04 3.36 -15.54
CA ILE A 290 -28.69 3.65 -14.25
C ILE A 290 -27.57 3.99 -13.27
N LEU A 291 -27.76 5.09 -12.55
CA LEU A 291 -26.86 5.55 -11.50
C LEU A 291 -27.52 5.34 -10.14
N GLU A 292 -26.76 4.75 -9.22
CA GLU A 292 -27.13 4.66 -7.82
C GLU A 292 -25.97 5.20 -6.98
N ARG A 293 -26.28 5.90 -5.89
CA ARG A 293 -25.30 6.33 -4.88
C ARG A 293 -25.49 5.53 -3.60
N PHE A 294 -24.44 5.40 -2.81
CA PHE A 294 -24.51 4.74 -1.49
C PHE A 294 -23.49 5.34 -0.54
N GLU A 295 -23.80 5.33 0.75
CA GLU A 295 -22.83 5.68 1.80
C GLU A 295 -22.01 4.45 2.22
N VAL A 296 -20.81 4.71 2.74
CA VAL A 296 -19.92 3.66 3.26
C VAL A 296 -19.53 4.00 4.68
N LYS A 297 -19.70 3.04 5.59
CA LYS A 297 -19.08 3.08 6.91
C LYS A 297 -17.79 2.26 6.87
N ARG A 298 -16.66 2.95 6.87
CA ARG A 298 -15.31 2.34 6.87
C ARG A 298 -14.86 2.03 8.29
N PHE A 299 -14.39 0.81 8.49
CA PHE A 299 -13.83 0.32 9.74
C PHE A 299 -12.36 -0.07 9.53
N THR A 300 -11.51 0.31 10.47
CA THR A 300 -10.07 -0.02 10.52
C THR A 300 -9.70 -0.72 11.83
#